data_AF-A0AAW2T3Z7-F1
#
_entry.id   AF-A0AAW2T3Z7-F1
#
_cell.length_a   1.000
_cell.length_b   1.000
_cell.length_c   1.000
_cell.angle_alpha   90.00
_cell.angle_beta   90.00
_cell.angle_gamma   90.00
#
_symmetry.space_group_name_H-M   'P 1'
#
loop_
_entity.id
_entity.type
_entity.pdbx_description
1 polymer ?
#
loop_
_entity_poly.entity_id
_entity_poly.type
_entity_poly.pdbx_seq_one_letter_code
_entity_poly.pdbx_strand_id
1 'polypeptide(L)'
;MLEIISGRNAIDVNYSPPSVVEWAVPEIKSGNITGICDPRIGPPEDSEALRLMAVLAARCVRSTAAKRPGMAEVLESLKGV
;
A
#
# COMPACT_ATOMS: atom_id res chain seq x y z
N MET A 1 2.26 5.13 3.45
CA MET A 1 2.71 3.81 2.97
C MET A 1 2.45 3.63 1.48
N LEU A 2 1.20 3.76 0.99
CA LEU A 2 0.91 3.57 -0.44
C LEU A 2 1.71 4.52 -1.35
N GLU A 3 1.93 5.77 -0.94
CA GLU A 3 2.77 6.72 -1.67
C GLU A 3 4.23 6.23 -1.80
N ILE A 4 4.77 5.60 -0.75
CA ILE A 4 6.13 5.06 -0.73
C ILE A 4 6.24 3.84 -1.65
N ILE A 5 5.27 2.93 -1.59
CA ILE A 5 5.26 1.71 -2.41
C ILE A 5 5.12 2.06 -3.90
N SER A 6 4.25 3.02 -4.23
CA SER A 6 3.87 3.32 -5.62
C SER A 6 4.64 4.46 -6.26
N GLY A 7 5.33 5.28 -5.46
CA GLY A 7 5.98 6.50 -5.94
C GLY A 7 5.00 7.58 -6.41
N ARG A 8 3.70 7.41 -6.18
CA ARG A 8 2.64 8.38 -6.52
C ARG A 8 2.30 9.24 -5.31
N ASN A 9 1.90 10.49 -5.56
CA ASN A 9 1.32 11.35 -4.53
C ASN A 9 -0.05 10.81 -4.08
N ALA A 10 -0.48 11.12 -2.85
CA ALA A 10 -1.78 10.69 -2.33
C ALA A 10 -2.95 11.04 -3.26
N ILE A 11 -2.91 12.24 -3.85
CA ILE A 11 -3.79 12.70 -4.93
C ILE A 11 -2.90 13.14 -6.09
N ASP A 12 -3.05 12.52 -7.25
CA ASP A 12 -2.33 12.87 -8.48
C ASP A 12 -3.29 12.90 -9.66
N VAL A 13 -3.58 14.12 -10.15
CA VAL A 13 -4.56 14.38 -11.21
C VAL A 13 -4.13 13.85 -12.58
N ASN A 14 -2.87 13.42 -12.74
CA ASN A 14 -2.41 12.76 -13.96
C ASN A 14 -2.86 11.29 -14.02
N TYR A 15 -3.39 10.74 -12.93
CA TYR A 15 -3.93 9.38 -12.86
C TYR A 15 -5.45 9.36 -12.74
N SER A 16 -6.05 8.25 -13.17
CA SER A 16 -7.47 7.95 -12.97
C SER A 16 -7.60 6.55 -12.35
N PRO A 17 -8.09 6.43 -11.10
CA PRO A 17 -8.52 7.53 -10.22
C PRO A 17 -7.33 8.37 -9.69
N PRO A 18 -7.54 9.66 -9.38
CA PRO A 18 -6.47 10.51 -8.83
C PRO A 18 -6.00 10.08 -7.44
N SER A 19 -6.87 9.41 -6.66
CA SER A 19 -6.54 8.93 -5.32
C SER A 19 -5.74 7.63 -5.39
N VAL A 20 -4.55 7.63 -4.80
CA VAL A 20 -3.72 6.42 -4.69
C VAL A 20 -4.43 5.31 -3.92
N VAL A 21 -5.29 5.66 -2.96
CA VAL A 21 -6.07 4.70 -2.17
C VAL A 21 -7.13 4.03 -3.04
N GLU A 22 -7.86 4.80 -3.83
CA GLU A 22 -8.93 4.28 -4.69
C GLU A 22 -8.40 3.35 -5.77
N TRP A 23 -7.20 3.62 -6.28
CA TRP A 23 -6.53 2.75 -7.24
C TRP A 23 -5.85 1.54 -6.59
N ALA A 24 -5.00 1.75 -5.56
CA ALA A 24 -4.14 0.68 -5.05
C ALA A 24 -4.88 -0.36 -4.20
N VAL A 25 -5.92 0.03 -3.45
CA VAL A 25 -6.62 -0.91 -2.56
C VAL A 25 -7.31 -2.04 -3.34
N PRO A 26 -7.99 -1.80 -4.46
CA PRO A 26 -8.49 -2.86 -5.34
C PRO A 26 -7.38 -3.81 -5.84
N GLU A 27 -6.24 -3.28 -6.30
CA GLU A 27 -5.10 -4.08 -6.78
C GLU A 27 -4.51 -4.95 -5.67
N ILE A 28 -4.41 -4.43 -4.46
CA ILE A 28 -3.93 -5.20 -3.30
C ILE A 28 -4.89 -6.35 -2.97
N LYS A 29 -6.20 -6.12 -3.09
CA LYS A 29 -7.22 -7.15 -2.86
C LYS A 29 -7.26 -8.21 -3.95
N SER A 30 -6.95 -7.86 -5.20
CA SER A 30 -6.85 -8.82 -6.30
C SER A 30 -5.55 -9.63 -6.27
N GLY A 31 -4.59 -9.24 -5.42
CA GLY A 31 -3.28 -9.88 -5.30
C GLY A 31 -2.22 -9.30 -6.25
N ASN A 32 -2.55 -8.26 -7.01
CA ASN A 32 -1.64 -7.60 -7.94
C ASN A 32 -0.72 -6.59 -7.24
N ILE A 33 0.17 -7.07 -6.37
CA ILE A 33 1.09 -6.22 -5.61
C ILE A 33 2.18 -5.61 -6.50
N THR A 34 2.64 -6.34 -7.51
CA THR A 34 3.63 -5.82 -8.48
C THR A 34 3.07 -4.66 -9.30
N GLY A 35 1.77 -4.66 -9.59
CA GLY A 35 1.11 -3.58 -10.34
C GLY A 35 1.05 -2.25 -9.58
N ILE A 36 1.27 -2.25 -8.26
CA ILE A 36 1.28 -1.03 -7.45
C ILE A 36 2.68 -0.50 -7.14
N CYS A 37 3.74 -1.20 -7.56
CA CYS A 37 5.12 -0.80 -7.28
C CYS A 37 5.52 0.42 -8.09
N ASP A 38 6.34 1.29 -7.49
CA ASP A 38 7.00 2.37 -8.21
C ASP A 38 7.85 1.78 -9.35
N PRO A 39 7.58 2.12 -10.62
CA PRO A 39 8.35 1.57 -11.74
C PRO A 39 9.79 2.08 -11.80
N ARG A 40 10.14 3.11 -11.03
CA ARG A 40 11.49 3.68 -10.96
C ARG A 40 12.43 2.89 -10.06
N ILE A 41 11.88 2.12 -9.12
CA ILE A 41 12.64 1.18 -8.31
C ILE A 41 12.55 -0.18 -9.00
N GLY A 42 13.67 -0.89 -9.09
CA GLY A 42 13.69 -2.23 -9.67
C GLY A 42 12.73 -3.18 -8.93
N PRO A 43 12.56 -4.43 -9.42
CA PRO A 43 11.72 -5.40 -8.73
C PRO A 43 12.20 -5.57 -7.27
N PRO A 44 11.27 -5.72 -6.31
CA PRO A 44 11.62 -5.92 -4.91
C PRO A 44 12.43 -7.20 -4.76
N GLU A 45 13.50 -7.16 -3.96
CA GLU A 45 14.29 -8.36 -3.61
C GLU A 45 13.46 -9.35 -2.77
N ASP A 46 12.59 -8.82 -1.90
CA ASP A 46 11.65 -9.58 -1.10
C ASP A 46 10.19 -9.22 -1.46
N SER A 47 9.57 -10.08 -2.25
CA SER A 47 8.18 -9.91 -2.69
C SER A 47 7.17 -10.16 -1.57
N GLU A 48 7.52 -10.95 -0.55
CA GLU A 48 6.62 -11.22 0.59
C GLU A 48 6.61 -10.04 1.56
N ALA A 49 7.78 -9.47 1.86
CA ALA A 49 7.89 -8.23 2.62
C ALA A 49 7.05 -7.10 2.00
N LEU A 50 7.16 -6.93 0.67
CA LEU A 50 6.35 -5.96 -0.05
C LEU A 50 4.85 -6.26 0.06
N ARG A 51 4.45 -7.52 -0.10
CA ARG A 51 3.05 -7.94 0.03
C ARG A 51 2.51 -7.63 1.42
N LEU A 52 3.26 -7.93 2.48
CA LEU A 52 2.88 -7.63 3.86
C LEU A 52 2.72 -6.12 4.09
N MET A 53 3.66 -5.30 3.59
CA MET A 53 3.54 -3.85 3.65
C MET A 53 2.31 -3.34 2.91
N ALA A 54 2.04 -3.83 1.70
CA ALA A 54 0.89 -3.42 0.91
C ALA A 54 -0.43 -3.77 1.62
N VAL A 55 -0.54 -4.98 2.17
CA VAL A 55 -1.72 -5.41 2.94
C VAL A 55 -1.90 -4.56 4.20
N LEU A 56 -0.83 -4.26 4.93
CA LEU A 56 -0.87 -3.38 6.10
C LEU A 56 -1.34 -1.96 5.71
N ALA A 57 -0.80 -1.42 4.62
CA ALA A 57 -1.21 -0.12 4.10
C ALA A 57 -2.70 -0.07 3.76
N ALA A 58 -3.24 -1.11 3.11
CA ALA A 58 -4.66 -1.23 2.79
C ALA A 58 -5.54 -1.32 4.04
N ARG A 59 -5.07 -1.97 5.13
CA ARG A 59 -5.77 -2.01 6.42
C ARG A 59 -5.85 -0.63 7.08
N CYS A 60 -4.77 0.16 7.02
CA CYS A 60 -4.70 1.51 7.62
C CYS A 60 -5.69 2.51 7.01
N VAL A 61 -6.08 2.32 5.75
CA VAL A 61 -6.94 3.27 5.00
C VAL A 61 -8.40 2.80 4.88
N ARG A 62 -8.83 1.80 5.65
CA ARG A 62 -10.22 1.34 5.63
C ARG A 62 -11.19 2.47 6.03
N SER A 63 -12.33 2.56 5.36
CA SER A 63 -13.36 3.57 5.66
C SER A 63 -13.87 3.48 7.10
N THR A 64 -14.10 2.27 7.61
CA THR A 64 -14.47 2.05 9.02
C THR A 64 -13.27 2.23 9.95
N ALA A 65 -13.32 3.21 10.84
CA ALA A 65 -12.22 3.52 11.76
C ALA A 65 -11.84 2.35 12.70
N ALA A 66 -12.83 1.66 13.29
CA ALA A 66 -12.60 0.51 14.18
C ALA A 66 -11.91 -0.69 13.51
N LYS A 67 -11.79 -0.67 12.18
CA LYS A 67 -11.17 -1.72 11.36
C LYS A 67 -9.73 -1.38 10.97
N ARG A 68 -9.24 -0.19 11.33
CA ARG A 68 -7.86 0.26 11.13
C ARG A 68 -7.01 -0.23 12.32
N PRO A 69 -5.79 -0.74 12.09
CA PRO A 69 -4.87 -1.07 13.16
C PRO A 69 -4.43 0.20 13.90
N GLY A 70 -4.10 0.06 15.18
CA GLY A 70 -3.47 1.14 15.96
C GLY A 70 -2.01 1.34 15.54
N MET A 71 -1.45 2.54 15.74
CA MET A 71 -0.07 2.82 15.31
C MET A 71 0.99 1.94 15.98
N ALA A 72 0.75 1.47 17.21
CA ALA A 72 1.61 0.48 17.86
C ALA A 72 1.57 -0.88 17.13
N GLU A 73 0.39 -1.34 16.72
CA GLU A 73 0.24 -2.58 15.94
C GLU A 73 0.89 -2.46 14.55
N VAL A 74 0.78 -1.28 13.92
CA VAL A 74 1.46 -0.98 12.65
C VAL A 74 2.97 -1.08 12.81
N LEU A 75 3.53 -0.50 13.89
CA LEU A 75 4.96 -0.58 14.17
C LEU A 75 5.42 -2.02 14.40
N GLU A 76 4.71 -2.79 15.22
CA GLU A 76 5.04 -4.20 15.44
C GLU A 76 4.97 -5.02 14.16
N SER A 77 3.97 -4.76 13.30
CA SER A 77 3.86 -5.44 12.00
C SER A 77 5.06 -5.12 11.10
N LEU A 78 5.55 -3.88 11.11
CA LEU A 78 6.68 -3.45 10.28
C LEU A 78 8.04 -3.96 10.78
N LYS A 79 8.18 -4.29 12.06
CA LYS A 79 9.43 -4.91 12.58
C LYS A 79 9.63 -6.35 12.09
N GLY A 80 8.55 -7.01 11.68
CA GLY A 80 8.56 -8.37 11.15
C GLY A 80 8.60 -8.44 9.61
N VAL A 81 8.72 -7.30 8.95
CA VAL A 81 8.97 -7.15 7.51
C VAL A 81 10.45 -6.91 7.30
#